data_AF-A0A7C5BXK9-F1
#
_entry.id   AF-A0A7C5BXK9-F1
#
_cell.length_a   1.000
_cell.length_b   1.000
_cell.length_c   1.000
_cell.angle_alpha   90.00
_cell.angle_beta   90.00
_cell.angle_gamma   90.00
#
_symmetry.space_group_name_H-M   'P 1'
#
loop_
_entity.id
_entity.type
_entity.pdbx_description
1 polymer ?
#
loop_
_entity_poly.entity_id
_entity_poly.type
_entity_poly.pdbx_seq_one_letter_code
_entity_poly.pdbx_strand_id
1 'polypeptide(L)'
;MPEPREHMRHRNWIETILRYIPGFRGYLEKEYRRESDRLLRTWMGDRIRQCKRVTDRLARDLLEARRITILPQIDRVRGRLDTLLGRIEGAVAGYSGFFDYVRVDERLLDRVYEHDLALMQQIETLIQKIESWQPANLGAEQISTVLDDIEILERRWDARTHILEGID
;
A
#
# COMPACT_ATOMS: atom_id res chain seq x y z
N MET A 1 4.43 -26.84 20.39
CA MET A 1 3.10 -26.22 20.41
C MET A 1 3.32 -24.75 20.67
N PRO A 2 2.93 -23.85 19.76
CA PRO A 2 3.07 -22.40 20.00
C PRO A 2 2.19 -21.96 21.17
N GLU A 3 2.54 -20.88 21.86
CA GLU A 3 1.78 -20.42 23.02
C GLU A 3 0.44 -19.77 22.60
N PRO A 4 -0.64 -19.88 23.41
CA PRO A 4 -1.96 -19.32 23.07
C PRO A 4 -1.96 -17.82 22.70
N ARG A 5 -1.00 -17.04 23.22
CA ARG A 5 -0.83 -15.61 22.92
C ARG A 5 -0.37 -15.35 21.49
N GLU A 6 0.47 -16.21 20.92
CA GLU A 6 0.95 -16.08 19.54
C GLU A 6 -0.21 -16.29 18.56
N HIS A 7 -1.06 -17.30 18.80
CA HIS A 7 -2.25 -17.56 17.99
C HIS A 7 -3.32 -16.45 18.00
N MET A 8 -3.34 -15.59 19.03
CA MET A 8 -4.26 -14.45 19.10
C MET A 8 -3.77 -13.25 18.29
N ARG A 9 -2.45 -13.02 18.22
CA ARG A 9 -1.87 -11.93 17.41
C ARG A 9 -2.11 -12.14 15.91
N HIS A 10 -1.89 -13.36 15.42
CA HIS A 10 -2.14 -13.74 14.03
C HIS A 10 -3.58 -13.45 13.59
N ARG A 11 -4.57 -13.73 14.46
CA ARG A 11 -5.99 -13.50 14.18
C ARG A 11 -6.32 -12.02 13.99
N ASN A 12 -5.75 -11.14 14.81
CA ASN A 12 -6.05 -9.71 14.75
C ASN A 12 -5.65 -9.07 13.41
N TRP A 13 -4.50 -9.45 12.83
CA TRP A 13 -4.06 -8.89 11.55
C TRP A 13 -4.91 -9.39 10.38
N ILE A 14 -5.17 -10.70 10.34
CA ILE A 14 -6.00 -11.31 9.28
C ILE A 14 -7.42 -10.75 9.34
N GLU A 15 -8.01 -10.65 10.53
CA GLU A 15 -9.32 -10.03 10.73
C GLU A 15 -9.35 -8.56 10.29
N THR A 16 -8.25 -7.84 10.50
CA THR A 16 -8.15 -6.45 10.03
C THR A 16 -8.11 -6.39 8.51
N ILE A 17 -7.26 -7.20 7.85
CA ILE A 17 -7.18 -7.24 6.38
C ILE A 17 -8.52 -7.68 5.76
N LEU A 18 -9.19 -8.66 6.36
CA LEU A 18 -10.52 -9.13 5.96
C LEU A 18 -11.58 -8.00 5.96
N ARG A 19 -11.50 -7.05 6.90
CA ARG A 19 -12.40 -5.88 6.91
C ARG A 19 -12.20 -4.97 5.71
N TYR A 20 -10.98 -4.90 5.18
CA TYR A 20 -10.66 -4.10 4.00
C TYR A 20 -10.91 -4.85 2.69
N ILE A 21 -10.67 -6.17 2.68
CA ILE A 21 -10.60 -6.99 1.46
C ILE A 21 -11.54 -8.20 1.57
N PRO A 22 -12.78 -8.09 1.06
CA PRO A 22 -13.68 -9.22 0.94
C PRO A 22 -13.05 -10.35 0.12
N GLY A 23 -13.16 -11.59 0.60
CA GLY A 23 -12.60 -12.77 -0.06
C GLY A 23 -11.12 -13.05 0.23
N PHE A 24 -10.44 -12.22 1.02
CA PHE A 24 -9.08 -12.50 1.46
C PHE A 24 -9.03 -13.74 2.37
N ARG A 25 -8.24 -14.76 2.02
CA ARG A 25 -8.16 -16.02 2.79
C ARG A 25 -6.85 -16.17 3.56
N GLY A 26 -5.95 -15.18 3.43
CA GLY A 26 -4.63 -15.22 4.02
C GLY A 26 -3.63 -16.06 3.25
N TYR A 27 -2.45 -16.21 3.85
CA TYR A 27 -1.27 -16.84 3.29
C TYR A 27 -0.91 -18.17 3.97
N LEU A 28 -1.71 -18.65 4.94
CA LEU A 28 -1.41 -19.89 5.66
C LEU A 28 -1.44 -21.09 4.69
N GLU A 29 -2.57 -21.25 4.00
CA GLU A 29 -2.78 -22.32 3.02
C GLU A 29 -2.17 -21.94 1.67
N LYS A 30 -1.31 -22.81 1.14
CA LYS A 30 -0.60 -22.57 -0.13
C LYS A 30 -1.55 -22.26 -1.29
N GLU A 31 -2.70 -22.94 -1.34
CA GLU A 31 -3.73 -22.76 -2.38
C GLU A 31 -4.23 -21.31 -2.43
N TYR A 32 -4.36 -20.66 -1.28
CA TYR A 32 -4.92 -19.31 -1.20
C TYR A 32 -3.88 -18.19 -1.28
N ARG A 33 -2.58 -18.47 -1.11
CA ARG A 33 -1.54 -17.41 -1.06
C ARG A 33 -1.55 -16.49 -2.28
N ARG A 34 -1.59 -17.08 -3.48
CA ARG A 34 -1.52 -16.32 -4.75
C ARG A 34 -2.77 -15.46 -4.95
N GLU A 35 -3.93 -16.00 -4.57
CA GLU A 35 -5.18 -15.26 -4.65
C GLU A 35 -5.24 -14.14 -3.61
N SER A 36 -4.88 -14.42 -2.35
CA SER A 36 -4.79 -13.43 -1.28
C SER A 36 -3.82 -12.29 -1.63
N ASP A 37 -2.66 -12.61 -2.21
CA ASP A 37 -1.70 -11.60 -2.71
C ASP A 37 -2.32 -10.76 -3.84
N ARG A 38 -2.98 -11.40 -4.81
CA ARG A 38 -3.65 -10.70 -5.90
C ARG A 38 -4.74 -9.76 -5.38
N LEU A 39 -5.55 -10.21 -4.42
CA LEU A 39 -6.60 -9.41 -3.80
C LEU A 39 -6.02 -8.21 -3.06
N LEU A 40 -4.94 -8.41 -2.29
CA LEU A 40 -4.21 -7.34 -1.63
C LEU A 40 -3.71 -6.28 -2.62
N ARG A 41 -3.02 -6.70 -3.68
CA ARG A 41 -2.49 -5.78 -4.69
C ARG A 41 -3.59 -5.05 -5.45
N THR A 42 -4.69 -5.74 -5.74
CA THR A 42 -5.87 -5.14 -6.36
C THR A 42 -6.45 -4.04 -5.47
N TRP A 43 -6.63 -4.33 -4.18
CA TRP A 43 -7.13 -3.35 -3.21
C TRP A 43 -6.20 -2.14 -3.08
N MET A 44 -4.88 -2.36 -2.97
CA MET A 44 -3.89 -1.27 -2.90
C MET A 44 -3.94 -0.40 -4.18
N GLY A 45 -4.02 -1.04 -5.35
CA GLY A 45 -4.15 -0.36 -6.63
C GLY A 45 -5.43 0.48 -6.73
N ASP A 46 -6.57 -0.07 -6.28
CA ASP A 46 -7.85 0.66 -6.21
C ASP A 46 -7.76 1.90 -5.32
N ARG A 47 -7.04 1.80 -4.20
CA ARG A 47 -6.81 2.92 -3.27
C ARG A 47 -5.89 3.98 -3.85
N ILE A 48 -4.80 3.61 -4.49
CA ILE A 48 -3.94 4.57 -5.18
C ILE A 48 -4.68 5.24 -6.35
N ARG A 49 -5.52 4.50 -7.09
CA ARG A 49 -6.39 5.09 -8.12
C ARG A 49 -7.38 6.11 -7.55
N GLN A 50 -7.92 5.88 -6.34
CA GLN A 50 -8.72 6.89 -5.65
C GLN A 50 -7.87 8.12 -5.30
N CYS A 51 -6.69 7.92 -4.73
CA CYS A 51 -5.74 8.99 -4.39
C CYS A 51 -5.46 9.90 -5.60
N LYS A 52 -5.24 9.29 -6.77
CA LYS A 52 -5.07 10.01 -8.04
C LYS A 52 -6.29 10.85 -8.40
N ARG A 53 -7.51 10.28 -8.32
CA ARG A 53 -8.75 11.04 -8.59
C ARG A 53 -8.92 12.25 -7.66
N VAL A 54 -8.51 12.13 -6.39
CA VAL A 54 -8.50 13.26 -5.45
C VAL A 54 -7.48 14.30 -5.89
N THR A 55 -6.25 13.87 -6.22
CA THR A 55 -5.17 14.76 -6.69
C THR A 55 -5.55 15.49 -7.98
N ASP A 56 -6.21 14.81 -8.92
CA ASP A 56 -6.70 15.38 -10.17
C ASP A 56 -7.79 16.45 -9.94
N ARG A 57 -8.66 16.23 -8.95
CA ARG A 57 -9.67 17.23 -8.54
C ARG A 57 -8.98 18.47 -7.98
N LEU A 58 -8.05 18.27 -7.05
CA LEU A 58 -7.30 19.38 -6.45
C LEU A 58 -6.52 20.21 -7.48
N ALA A 59 -5.92 19.56 -8.49
CA ALA A 59 -5.23 20.28 -9.56
C ALA A 59 -6.17 21.23 -10.33
N ARG A 60 -7.43 20.83 -10.55
CA ARG A 60 -8.46 21.69 -11.16
C ARG A 60 -8.85 22.83 -10.22
N ASP A 61 -9.08 22.52 -8.94
CA ASP A 61 -9.47 23.54 -7.96
C ASP A 61 -8.37 24.61 -7.77
N LEU A 62 -7.09 24.22 -7.87
CA LEU A 62 -5.95 25.13 -7.84
C LEU A 62 -5.87 26.03 -9.07
N LEU A 63 -6.21 25.52 -10.25
CA LEU A 63 -6.32 26.31 -11.47
C LEU A 63 -7.41 27.37 -11.34
N GLU A 64 -8.60 26.98 -10.86
CA GLU A 64 -9.73 27.89 -10.61
C GLU A 64 -9.37 28.97 -9.57
N ALA A 65 -8.64 28.59 -8.52
CA ALA A 65 -8.12 29.50 -7.51
C ALA A 65 -6.91 30.35 -7.97
N ARG A 66 -6.48 30.24 -9.23
CA ARG A 66 -5.30 30.92 -9.82
C ARG A 66 -3.98 30.64 -9.08
N ARG A 67 -3.89 29.51 -8.38
CA ARG A 67 -2.71 29.04 -7.63
C ARG A 67 -1.80 28.19 -8.53
N ILE A 68 -1.40 28.74 -9.66
CA ILE A 68 -0.68 27.99 -10.71
C ILE A 68 0.75 27.59 -10.35
N THR A 69 1.39 28.31 -9.43
CA THR A 69 2.80 28.13 -9.08
C THR A 69 3.11 26.78 -8.44
N ILE A 70 2.12 26.16 -7.78
CA ILE A 70 2.29 24.86 -7.11
C ILE A 70 1.90 23.66 -7.98
N LEU A 71 1.27 23.89 -9.14
CA LEU A 71 0.84 22.82 -10.05
C LEU A 71 1.98 21.86 -10.46
N PRO A 72 3.20 22.31 -10.76
CA PRO A 72 4.29 21.39 -11.09
C PRO A 72 4.60 20.39 -9.97
N GLN A 73 4.43 20.79 -8.70
CA GLN A 73 4.63 19.88 -7.56
C GLN A 73 3.47 18.89 -7.43
N ILE A 74 2.24 19.30 -7.73
CA ILE A 74 1.07 18.41 -7.81
C ILE A 74 1.25 17.38 -8.94
N ASP A 75 1.73 17.80 -10.11
CA ASP A 75 2.02 16.87 -11.20
C ASP A 75 3.12 15.88 -10.84
N ARG A 76 4.12 16.30 -10.04
CA ARG A 76 5.11 15.37 -9.47
C ARG A 76 4.45 14.33 -8.56
N VAL A 77 3.51 14.72 -7.69
CA VAL A 77 2.74 13.77 -6.87
C VAL A 77 2.00 12.78 -7.75
N ARG A 78 1.32 13.25 -8.80
CA ARG A 78 0.59 12.39 -9.75
C ARG A 78 1.51 11.36 -10.41
N GLY A 79 2.66 11.78 -10.93
CA GLY A 79 3.62 10.88 -11.56
C GLY A 79 4.21 9.84 -10.61
N ARG A 80 4.38 10.18 -9.33
CA ARG A 80 4.83 9.24 -8.30
C ARG A 80 3.73 8.23 -7.94
N LEU A 81 2.47 8.67 -7.82
CA LEU A 81 1.34 7.76 -7.64
C LEU A 81 1.16 6.82 -8.84
N ASP A 82 1.40 7.29 -10.07
CA ASP A 82 1.40 6.46 -11.28
C ASP A 82 2.48 5.38 -11.22
N THR A 83 3.69 5.78 -10.82
CA THR A 83 4.82 4.86 -10.66
C THR A 83 4.49 3.78 -9.62
N LEU A 84 4.02 4.18 -8.43
CA LEU A 84 3.64 3.24 -7.38
C LEU A 84 2.52 2.29 -7.82
N LEU A 85 1.48 2.81 -8.49
CA LEU A 85 0.39 2.00 -9.04
C LEU A 85 0.92 0.95 -10.02
N GLY A 86 1.75 1.37 -10.98
CA GLY A 86 2.34 0.48 -11.98
C GLY A 86 3.20 -0.62 -11.36
N ARG A 87 3.93 -0.31 -10.28
CA ARG A 87 4.74 -1.30 -9.55
C ARG A 87 3.89 -2.34 -8.81
N ILE A 88 2.78 -1.91 -8.20
CA ILE A 88 1.88 -2.81 -7.47
C ILE A 88 1.08 -3.71 -8.42
N GLU A 89 0.49 -3.12 -9.47
CA GLU A 89 -0.31 -3.87 -10.45
C GLU A 89 0.60 -4.76 -11.33
N GLY A 90 1.79 -4.27 -11.69
CA GLY A 90 2.77 -4.97 -12.51
C GLY A 90 3.59 -6.02 -11.79
N ALA A 91 3.55 -6.10 -10.46
CA ALA A 91 4.22 -7.17 -9.72
C ALA A 91 3.68 -8.53 -10.17
N VAL A 92 4.52 -9.33 -10.83
CA VAL A 92 4.11 -10.67 -11.30
C VAL A 92 3.97 -11.57 -10.08
N ALA A 93 2.83 -12.26 -9.98
CA ALA A 93 2.62 -13.24 -8.93
C ALA A 93 3.58 -14.42 -9.14
N GLY A 94 4.65 -14.48 -8.34
CA GLY A 94 5.34 -15.72 -8.05
C GLY A 94 6.66 -15.96 -8.75
N TYR A 95 7.64 -15.13 -8.46
CA TYR A 95 9.04 -15.56 -8.48
C TYR A 95 9.70 -15.51 -7.09
N SER A 96 8.91 -15.42 -6.02
CA SER A 96 9.41 -15.67 -4.67
C SER A 96 9.09 -17.10 -4.26
N GLY A 97 10.08 -17.80 -3.68
CA GLY A 97 9.93 -19.17 -3.18
C GLY A 97 8.76 -19.34 -2.19
N PHE A 98 8.32 -18.25 -1.55
CA PHE A 98 7.16 -18.18 -0.66
C PHE A 98 5.89 -18.86 -1.20
N PHE A 99 5.60 -18.70 -2.47
CA PHE A 99 4.38 -19.27 -3.07
C PHE A 99 4.50 -20.76 -3.36
N ASP A 100 5.72 -21.29 -3.44
CA ASP A 100 5.99 -22.66 -3.84
C ASP A 100 6.30 -23.57 -2.64
N TYR A 101 6.66 -23.00 -1.49
CA TYR A 101 6.88 -23.76 -0.25
C TYR A 101 5.63 -24.49 0.22
N VAL A 102 5.79 -25.80 0.50
CA VAL A 102 4.74 -26.66 1.09
C VAL A 102 4.38 -26.19 2.52
N ARG A 103 5.38 -25.71 3.28
CA ARG A 103 5.20 -25.08 4.58
C ARG A 103 6.03 -23.81 4.64
N VAL A 104 5.39 -22.71 5.03
CA VAL A 104 6.04 -21.42 5.29
C VAL A 104 6.25 -21.32 6.79
N ASP A 105 7.38 -20.75 7.20
CA ASP A 105 7.68 -20.48 8.60
C ASP A 105 6.66 -19.48 9.18
N GLU A 106 6.11 -19.77 10.36
CA GLU A 106 5.12 -18.91 11.03
C GLU A 106 5.65 -17.49 11.27
N ARG A 107 6.94 -17.35 11.60
CA ARG A 107 7.59 -16.03 11.78
C ARG A 107 7.70 -15.26 10.48
N LEU A 108 7.92 -15.95 9.35
CA LEU A 108 7.91 -15.30 8.05
C LEU A 108 6.49 -14.83 7.70
N LEU A 109 5.50 -15.68 7.95
CA LEU A 109 4.09 -15.37 7.74
C LEU A 109 3.65 -14.14 8.54
N ASP A 110 4.06 -14.05 9.80
CA ASP A 110 3.83 -12.90 10.68
C ASP A 110 4.42 -11.62 10.10
N ARG A 111 5.69 -11.66 9.67
CA ARG A 111 6.34 -10.49 9.04
C ARG A 111 5.61 -10.04 7.79
N VAL A 112 5.15 -10.95 6.94
CA VAL A 112 4.38 -10.62 5.74
C VAL A 112 3.08 -9.91 6.11
N TYR A 113 2.31 -10.45 7.06
CA TYR A 113 1.04 -9.83 7.45
C TYR A 113 1.22 -8.47 8.11
N GLU A 114 2.18 -8.34 9.03
CA GLU A 114 2.47 -7.07 9.70
C GLU A 114 2.90 -6.01 8.68
N HIS A 115 3.77 -6.38 7.75
CA HIS A 115 4.24 -5.50 6.69
C HIS A 115 3.11 -5.09 5.74
N ASP A 116 2.29 -6.04 5.30
CA ASP A 116 1.18 -5.78 4.39
C ASP A 116 0.12 -4.88 5.03
N LEU A 117 -0.21 -5.12 6.30
CA LEU A 117 -1.12 -4.26 7.05
C LEU A 117 -0.57 -2.84 7.20
N ALA A 118 0.72 -2.70 7.50
CA ALA A 118 1.36 -1.39 7.61
C ALA A 118 1.33 -0.63 6.27
N LEU A 119 1.59 -1.30 5.15
CA LEU A 119 1.46 -0.72 3.81
C LEU A 119 0.02 -0.23 3.54
N MET A 120 -0.97 -1.06 3.85
CA MET A 120 -2.38 -0.69 3.66
C MET A 120 -2.75 0.56 4.46
N GLN A 121 -2.37 0.62 5.74
CA GLN A 121 -2.65 1.76 6.61
C GLN A 121 -1.95 3.05 6.15
N GLN A 122 -0.72 2.94 5.63
CA GLN A 122 0.00 4.08 5.09
C GLN A 122 -0.64 4.62 3.80
N ILE A 123 -1.14 3.75 2.92
CA ILE A 123 -1.89 4.17 1.74
C ILE A 123 -3.16 4.93 2.15
N GLU A 124 -3.91 4.43 3.12
CA GLU A 124 -5.09 5.14 3.65
C GLU A 124 -4.71 6.51 4.25
N THR A 125 -3.63 6.55 5.03
CA THR A 125 -3.14 7.80 5.63
C THR A 125 -2.73 8.81 4.56
N LEU A 126 -2.06 8.36 3.49
CA LEU A 126 -1.68 9.20 2.35
C LEU A 126 -2.92 9.79 1.66
N ILE A 127 -3.94 8.97 1.42
CA ILE A 127 -5.21 9.42 0.82
C ILE A 127 -5.85 10.48 1.69
N GLN A 128 -5.96 10.24 3.00
CA GLN A 128 -6.55 11.20 3.95
C GLN A 128 -5.77 12.52 3.98
N LYS A 129 -4.44 12.48 3.95
CA LYS A 129 -3.61 13.69 3.87
C LYS A 129 -3.92 14.50 2.61
N ILE A 130 -4.00 13.84 1.45
CA ILE A 130 -4.31 14.51 0.17
C ILE A 130 -5.76 15.01 0.13
N GLU A 131 -6.72 14.25 0.67
CA GLU A 131 -8.13 14.67 0.77
C GLU A 131 -8.31 15.87 1.72
N SER A 132 -7.43 16.04 2.71
CA SER A 132 -7.46 17.18 3.62
C SER A 132 -6.93 18.48 2.99
N TRP A 133 -6.30 18.42 1.81
CA TRP A 133 -5.73 19.59 1.16
C TRP A 133 -6.80 20.58 0.71
N GLN A 134 -6.64 21.82 1.14
CA GLN A 134 -7.49 22.93 0.72
C GLN A 134 -6.70 23.84 -0.23
N PRO A 135 -7.22 24.15 -1.44
CA PRO A 135 -6.52 24.97 -2.43
C PRO A 135 -6.00 26.31 -1.88
N ALA A 136 -6.77 26.96 -0.99
CA ALA A 136 -6.43 28.25 -0.41
C ALA A 136 -5.16 28.21 0.46
N ASN A 137 -4.88 27.09 1.12
CA ASN A 137 -3.84 26.97 2.13
C ASN A 137 -2.74 25.98 1.75
N LEU A 138 -2.82 25.35 0.57
CA LEU A 138 -1.86 24.35 0.15
C LEU A 138 -0.49 24.98 -0.13
N GLY A 139 0.50 24.61 0.68
CA GLY A 139 1.88 25.05 0.58
C GLY A 139 2.85 23.96 0.11
N ALA A 140 4.05 24.38 -0.28
CA ALA A 140 5.11 23.48 -0.76
C ALA A 140 5.53 22.42 0.27
N GLU A 141 5.51 22.74 1.56
CA GLU A 141 5.87 21.83 2.65
C GLU A 141 4.91 20.63 2.78
N GLN A 142 3.60 20.88 2.64
CA GLN A 142 2.59 19.83 2.67
C GLN A 142 2.77 18.88 1.48
N ILE A 143 3.07 19.43 0.30
CA ILE A 143 3.31 18.65 -0.91
C ILE A 143 4.62 17.85 -0.77
N SER A 144 5.68 18.44 -0.20
CA SER A 144 6.95 17.76 0.06
C SER A 144 6.75 16.57 0.99
N THR A 145 6.04 16.76 2.11
CA THR A 145 5.73 15.68 3.06
C THR A 145 5.02 14.51 2.36
N VAL A 146 4.07 14.80 1.46
CA VAL A 146 3.37 13.75 0.70
C VAL A 146 4.27 13.06 -0.32
N LEU A 147 5.20 13.78 -0.95
CA LEU A 147 6.19 13.16 -1.84
C LEU A 147 7.12 12.22 -1.07
N ASP A 148 7.54 12.61 0.13
CA ASP A 148 8.37 11.79 1.02
C ASP A 148 7.60 10.54 1.50
N ASP A 149 6.31 10.69 1.85
CA ASP A 149 5.43 9.57 2.21
C ASP A 149 5.30 8.56 1.05
N ILE A 150 5.14 9.04 -0.19
CA ILE A 150 5.08 8.17 -1.39
C ILE A 150 6.42 7.45 -1.60
N GLU A 151 7.54 8.13 -1.39
CA GLU A 151 8.86 7.49 -1.46
C GLU A 151 9.04 6.41 -0.40
N ILE A 152 8.59 6.64 0.83
CA ILE A 152 8.60 5.63 1.90
C ILE A 152 7.75 4.43 1.51
N LEU A 153 6.55 4.66 0.95
CA LEU A 153 5.67 3.59 0.45
C LEU A 153 6.33 2.77 -0.65
N GLU A 154 6.99 3.41 -1.61
CA GLU A 154 7.74 2.74 -2.66
C GLU A 154 8.87 1.86 -2.12
N ARG A 155 9.66 2.38 -1.16
CA ARG A 155 10.74 1.59 -0.53
C ARG A 155 10.20 0.41 0.26
N ARG A 156 9.07 0.59 0.97
CA ARG A 156 8.41 -0.51 1.69
C ARG A 156 7.85 -1.55 0.71
N TRP A 157 7.28 -1.11 -0.41
CA TRP A 157 6.86 -2.03 -1.47
C TRP A 157 8.03 -2.89 -1.97
N ASP A 158 9.21 -2.30 -2.14
CA ASP A 158 10.41 -3.05 -2.51
C ASP A 158 10.86 -4.02 -1.43
N ALA A 159 10.90 -3.57 -0.17
CA ALA A 159 11.25 -4.39 0.98
C ALA A 159 10.33 -5.62 1.13
N ARG A 160 9.06 -5.49 0.75
CA ARG A 160 8.11 -6.62 0.70
C ARG A 160 8.66 -7.79 -0.13
N THR A 161 9.36 -7.51 -1.22
CA THR A 161 9.95 -8.55 -2.08
C THR A 161 10.98 -9.36 -1.31
N HIS A 162 11.87 -8.70 -0.57
CA HIS A 162 12.88 -9.38 0.26
C HIS A 162 12.24 -10.23 1.36
N ILE A 163 11.20 -9.71 2.02
CA ILE A 163 10.43 -10.48 3.00
C ILE A 163 9.86 -11.74 2.34
N LEU A 164 9.21 -11.61 1.18
CA LEU A 164 8.66 -12.76 0.46
C LEU A 164 9.72 -13.72 -0.06
N GLU A 165 10.93 -13.28 -0.34
CA GLU A 165 12.04 -14.17 -0.71
C GLU A 165 12.67 -14.87 0.50
N GLY A 166 12.40 -14.39 1.72
CA GLY A 166 13.01 -14.89 2.94
C GLY A 166 14.50 -14.51 3.06
N ILE A 167 14.91 -13.45 2.36
CA ILE A 167 16.28 -12.93 2.37
C ILE A 167 16.29 -11.76 3.36
N ASP A 168 16.91 -11.97 4.52
CA ASP A 168 17.22 -10.92 5.50
C ASP A 168 18.56 -10.23 5.17
#